data_AF-A0A9Q0Y8Y5-F1
#
_entry.id   AF-A0A9Q0Y8Y5-F1
#
_cell.length_a   1.000
_cell.length_b   1.000
_cell.length_c   1.000
_cell.angle_alpha   90.00
_cell.angle_beta   90.00
_cell.angle_gamma   90.00
#
_symmetry.space_group_name_H-M   'P 1'
#
loop_
_entity.id
_entity.type
_entity.pdbx_description
1 polymer ?
#
loop_
_entity_poly.entity_id
_entity_poly.type
_entity_poly.pdbx_seq_one_letter_code
_entity_poly.pdbx_strand_id
1 'polypeptide(L)'
;MTPGKPAAIIQWNCRGLRPNDEEIKCFVADWSPLVMCLQETFLRDTDNLSFKGNYLNARAKARRIIKSSKRESWKQYISKLNSNTPVKKAWDMVRKSSGKQISSSVLHVSKPDGSKCTETAYVANLLADEFESNSSSNHYSQAFQKFLYTAEKQKVNFTSDNSEDYNSLFNITELRIALERSNDTATGPDEVHYQFLKHLPDNSLLVLLDIFNGIWKNGCLTGSHHHSHR
;
A
#
# COMPACT_ATOMS: atom_id res chain seq x y z
N MET A 1 7.86 24.03 1.70
CA MET A 1 8.92 23.01 1.85
C MET A 1 10.21 23.67 1.40
N THR A 2 11.08 23.94 2.35
CA THR A 2 12.41 24.54 2.15
C THR A 2 13.37 23.49 1.58
N PRO A 3 14.33 23.90 0.72
CA PRO A 3 15.17 23.00 -0.05
C PRO A 3 16.16 22.23 0.83
N GLY A 4 16.62 21.08 0.30
CA GLY A 4 17.41 20.04 0.97
C GLY A 4 18.41 20.55 2.00
N LYS A 5 18.07 20.36 3.28
CA LYS A 5 19.02 20.47 4.37
C LYS A 5 19.86 19.18 4.41
N PRO A 6 21.19 19.25 4.58
CA PRO A 6 22.02 18.07 4.80
C PRO A 6 21.51 17.29 6.02
N ALA A 7 21.67 15.97 6.01
CA ALA A 7 21.31 15.12 7.15
C ALA A 7 22.06 15.60 8.41
N ALA A 8 21.39 16.41 9.23
CA ALA A 8 21.97 17.04 10.39
C ALA A 8 21.76 16.13 11.60
N ILE A 9 22.86 15.75 12.25
CA ILE A 9 22.83 15.22 13.61
C ILE A 9 22.72 16.43 14.53
N ILE A 10 21.63 16.53 15.28
CA ILE A 10 21.37 17.68 16.16
C ILE A 10 21.49 17.22 17.61
N GLN A 11 22.34 17.88 18.39
CA GLN A 11 22.40 17.71 19.84
C GLN A 11 21.77 18.94 20.51
N TRP A 12 20.76 18.73 21.34
CA TRP A 12 20.06 19.80 22.05
C TRP A 12 19.87 19.48 23.52
N ASN A 13 20.17 20.45 24.38
CA ASN A 13 19.88 20.37 25.80
C ASN A 13 18.46 20.91 26.03
N CYS A 14 17.54 20.00 26.34
CA CYS A 14 16.11 20.29 26.43
C CYS A 14 15.73 21.00 27.72
N ARG A 15 16.60 21.04 28.74
CA ARG A 15 16.33 21.62 30.07
C ARG A 15 14.95 21.26 30.65
N GLY A 16 14.41 20.09 30.34
CA GLY A 16 13.00 19.74 30.57
C GLY A 16 12.33 19.21 29.30
N LEU A 17 12.25 17.89 29.13
CA LEU A 17 11.67 17.25 27.94
C LEU A 17 10.15 17.41 27.88
N ARG A 18 9.47 17.24 29.02
CA ARG A 18 8.00 17.35 29.11
C ARG A 18 7.47 18.77 28.86
N PRO A 19 8.03 19.83 29.48
CA PRO A 19 7.63 21.21 29.20
C PRO A 19 7.84 21.61 27.73
N ASN A 20 8.83 21.02 27.07
CA ASN A 20 9.25 21.41 25.72
C ASN A 20 8.81 20.40 24.63
N ASP A 21 7.90 19.47 24.94
CA ASP A 21 7.45 18.41 24.01
C ASP A 21 6.86 18.97 22.71
N GLU A 22 6.05 20.03 22.80
CA GLU A 22 5.49 20.69 21.62
C GLU A 22 6.55 21.44 20.80
N GLU A 23 7.53 22.07 21.47
CA GLU A 23 8.64 22.75 20.81
C GLU A 23 9.55 21.76 20.08
N ILE A 24 9.82 20.61 20.70
CA ILE A 24 10.57 19.50 20.09
C ILE A 24 9.85 18.98 18.86
N LYS A 25 8.52 18.78 18.92
CA LYS A 25 7.73 18.32 17.77
C LYS A 25 7.76 19.31 16.62
N CYS A 26 7.60 20.61 16.90
CA CYS A 26 7.71 21.66 15.89
C CYS A 26 9.12 21.66 15.28
N PHE A 27 10.15 21.57 16.11
CA PHE A 27 11.54 21.54 15.66
C PHE A 27 11.86 20.31 14.79
N VAL A 28 11.39 19.12 15.16
CA VAL A 28 11.53 17.90 14.35
C VAL A 28 10.79 18.03 13.01
N ALA A 29 9.59 18.64 13.01
CA ALA A 29 8.83 18.87 11.78
C ALA A 29 9.52 19.88 10.84
N ASP A 30 10.10 20.94 11.40
CA ASP A 30 10.73 22.02 10.64
C ASP A 30 12.15 21.68 10.14
N TRP A 31 12.88 20.85 10.89
CA TRP A 31 14.28 20.52 10.60
C TRP A 31 14.51 19.13 10.03
N SER A 32 13.55 18.21 10.18
CA SER A 32 13.63 16.83 9.69
C SER A 32 15.00 16.16 9.88
N PRO A 33 15.57 16.16 11.11
CA PRO A 33 16.91 15.62 11.35
C PRO A 33 16.93 14.10 11.18
N LEU A 34 18.08 13.55 10.76
CA LEU A 34 18.28 12.10 10.65
C LEU A 34 18.43 11.47 12.05
N VAL A 35 19.16 12.15 12.94
CA VAL A 35 19.38 11.73 14.34
C VAL A 35 19.31 12.97 15.23
N MET A 36 18.62 12.86 16.36
CA MET A 36 18.50 13.91 17.36
C MET A 36 18.89 13.38 18.74
N CYS A 37 19.90 14.01 19.36
CA CYS A 37 20.37 13.70 20.69
C CYS A 37 19.82 14.75 21.67
N LEU A 38 18.92 14.33 22.57
CA LEU A 38 18.33 15.20 23.58
C LEU A 38 19.03 14.98 24.91
N GLN A 39 19.70 16.01 25.43
CA GLN A 39 20.24 16.01 26.79
C GLN A 39 19.19 16.52 27.75
N GLU A 40 18.90 15.75 28.79
CA GLU A 40 17.81 16.02 29.73
C GLU A 40 18.26 15.79 31.19
N THR A 41 17.88 16.70 32.08
CA THR A 41 18.34 16.72 33.48
C THR A 41 17.25 16.33 34.49
N PHE A 42 16.00 16.15 34.06
CA PHE A 42 14.85 15.92 34.94
C PHE A 42 14.08 14.61 34.69
N LEU A 43 14.64 13.71 33.86
CA LEU A 43 14.07 12.38 33.65
C LEU A 43 14.38 11.47 34.84
N ARG A 44 13.32 10.87 35.40
CA ARG A 44 13.42 9.81 36.39
C ARG A 44 13.25 8.47 35.70
N ASP A 45 13.83 7.41 36.26
CA ASP A 45 13.72 6.04 35.70
C ASP A 45 12.28 5.52 35.60
N THR A 46 11.33 6.17 36.27
CA THR A 46 9.89 5.87 36.21
C THR A 46 9.12 6.60 35.11
N ASP A 47 9.78 7.49 34.36
CA ASP A 47 9.13 8.30 33.34
C ASP A 47 9.03 7.55 32.00
N ASN A 48 7.82 7.12 31.65
CA ASN A 48 7.53 6.55 30.33
C ASN A 48 7.33 7.66 29.28
N LEU A 49 8.34 7.89 28.44
CA LEU A 49 8.27 8.82 27.31
C LEU A 49 7.73 8.12 26.07
N SER A 50 6.59 8.57 25.53
CA SER A 50 6.01 8.03 24.30
C SER A 50 5.78 9.15 23.28
N PHE A 51 6.61 9.17 22.23
CA PHE A 51 6.49 10.12 21.10
C PHE A 51 5.38 9.75 20.08
N LYS A 52 4.46 8.82 20.41
CA LYS A 52 3.43 8.30 19.48
C LYS A 52 2.19 9.21 19.30
N GLY A 53 2.16 10.40 19.90
CA GLY A 53 0.94 11.23 20.02
C GLY A 53 0.30 11.69 18.70
N ASN A 54 1.10 12.19 17.75
CA ASN A 54 0.54 12.90 16.57
C ASN A 54 -0.18 11.97 15.58
N TYR A 55 0.40 10.82 15.24
CA TYR A 55 -0.25 9.86 14.35
C TYR A 55 -1.52 9.25 14.98
N LEU A 56 -1.47 8.89 16.28
CA LEU A 56 -2.62 8.33 16.97
C LEU A 56 -3.77 9.34 17.08
N ASN A 57 -3.46 10.61 17.35
CA ASN A 57 -4.43 11.70 17.39
C ASN A 57 -5.04 11.99 16.01
N ALA A 58 -4.21 12.07 14.95
CA ALA A 58 -4.69 12.22 13.58
C ALA A 58 -5.58 11.04 13.16
N ARG A 59 -5.17 9.81 13.48
CA ARG A 59 -5.95 8.59 13.24
C ARG A 59 -7.27 8.60 14.01
N ALA A 60 -7.28 9.07 15.27
CA ALA A 60 -8.48 9.20 16.07
C ALA A 60 -9.45 10.24 15.49
N LYS A 61 -8.94 11.39 15.04
CA LYS A 61 -9.71 12.43 14.34
C LYS A 61 -10.32 11.88 13.05
N ALA A 62 -9.54 11.24 12.19
CA ALA A 62 -10.02 10.62 10.95
C ALA A 62 -11.11 9.56 11.22
N ARG A 63 -10.89 8.66 12.18
CA ARG A 63 -11.89 7.67 12.59
C ARG A 63 -13.17 8.31 13.12
N ARG A 64 -13.06 9.38 13.91
CA ARG A 64 -14.20 10.14 14.43
C ARG A 64 -15.00 10.74 13.29
N ILE A 65 -14.34 11.40 12.33
CA ILE A 65 -14.97 11.99 11.14
C ILE A 65 -15.70 10.92 10.33
N ILE A 66 -15.03 9.81 10.00
CA ILE A 66 -15.65 8.70 9.26
C ILE A 66 -16.89 8.17 10.01
N LYS A 67 -16.79 7.98 11.33
CA LYS A 67 -17.90 7.46 12.14
C LYS A 67 -19.06 8.46 12.24
N SER A 68 -18.78 9.75 12.41
CA SER A 68 -19.81 10.80 12.43
C SER A 68 -20.47 10.97 11.07
N SER A 69 -19.71 10.98 9.97
CA SER A 69 -20.24 11.11 8.62
C SER A 69 -21.08 9.91 8.22
N LYS A 70 -20.67 8.68 8.57
CA LYS A 70 -21.50 7.47 8.37
C LYS A 70 -22.80 7.55 9.16
N ARG A 71 -22.75 7.98 10.42
CA ARG A 71 -23.94 8.14 11.26
C ARG A 71 -24.89 9.20 10.69
N GLU A 72 -24.37 10.32 10.24
CA GLU A 72 -25.19 11.41 9.69
C GLU A 72 -25.82 11.02 8.36
N SER A 73 -25.04 10.40 7.46
CA SER A 73 -25.56 9.84 6.21
C SER A 73 -26.67 8.82 6.45
N TRP A 74 -26.52 7.97 7.48
CA TRP A 74 -27.53 6.99 7.86
C TRP A 74 -28.80 7.64 8.41
N LYS A 75 -28.68 8.65 9.28
CA LYS A 75 -29.83 9.43 9.77
C LYS A 75 -30.59 10.08 8.62
N GLN A 76 -29.88 10.74 7.70
CA GLN A 76 -30.48 11.36 6.52
C GLN A 76 -31.12 10.34 5.56
N TYR A 77 -30.58 9.13 5.52
CA TYR A 77 -31.17 8.06 4.72
C TYR A 77 -32.45 7.52 5.37
N ILE A 78 -32.44 7.23 6.67
CA ILE A 78 -33.63 6.77 7.41
C ILE A 78 -34.71 7.84 7.49
N SER A 79 -34.38 9.13 7.57
CA SER A 79 -35.39 10.20 7.65
C SER A 79 -36.32 10.23 6.44
N LYS A 80 -35.98 9.54 5.35
CA LYS A 80 -36.86 9.30 4.19
C LYS A 80 -37.98 8.30 4.46
N LEU A 81 -37.88 7.50 5.53
CA LEU A 81 -38.94 6.62 6.00
C LEU A 81 -40.08 7.44 6.61
N ASN A 82 -41.29 7.16 6.18
CA ASN A 82 -42.52 7.75 6.71
C ASN A 82 -43.62 6.68 6.79
N SER A 83 -44.78 7.03 7.35
CA SER A 83 -45.94 6.13 7.46
C SER A 83 -46.44 5.57 6.13
N ASN A 84 -46.12 6.23 5.01
CA ASN A 84 -46.48 5.80 3.66
C ASN A 84 -45.41 4.91 3.01
N THR A 85 -44.34 4.56 3.72
CA THR A 85 -43.27 3.72 3.17
C THR A 85 -43.67 2.24 3.19
N PRO A 86 -43.68 1.54 2.04
CA PRO A 86 -43.98 0.11 2.00
C PRO A 86 -43.02 -0.71 2.88
N VAL A 87 -43.57 -1.71 3.58
CA VAL A 87 -42.82 -2.60 4.49
C VAL A 87 -41.57 -3.19 3.84
N LYS A 88 -41.66 -3.58 2.56
CA LYS A 88 -40.51 -4.08 1.79
C LYS A 88 -39.37 -3.06 1.71
N LYS A 89 -39.67 -1.79 1.40
CA LYS A 89 -38.66 -0.73 1.31
C LYS A 89 -38.03 -0.45 2.68
N ALA A 90 -38.82 -0.46 3.75
CA ALA A 90 -38.30 -0.33 5.12
C ALA A 90 -37.32 -1.47 5.46
N TRP A 91 -37.69 -2.72 5.15
CA TRP A 91 -36.81 -3.88 5.33
C TRP A 91 -35.55 -3.83 4.45
N ASP A 92 -35.64 -3.36 3.21
CA ASP A 92 -34.47 -3.19 2.33
C ASP A 92 -33.49 -2.15 2.90
N MET A 93 -34.02 -1.06 3.48
CA MET A 93 -33.20 -0.03 4.15
C MET A 93 -32.50 -0.59 5.39
N VAL A 94 -33.21 -1.35 6.24
CA VAL A 94 -32.62 -2.06 7.38
C VAL A 94 -31.56 -3.07 6.92
N ARG A 95 -31.82 -3.81 5.85
CA ARG A 95 -30.89 -4.82 5.33
C ARG A 95 -29.60 -4.19 4.80
N LYS A 96 -29.68 -3.06 4.09
CA LYS A 96 -28.51 -2.28 3.65
C LYS A 96 -27.63 -1.83 4.82
N SER A 97 -28.23 -1.57 5.99
CA SER A 97 -27.49 -1.14 7.19
C SER A 97 -26.82 -2.28 7.95
N SER A 98 -27.27 -3.52 7.75
CA SER A 98 -26.77 -4.70 8.47
C SER A 98 -25.35 -5.12 8.11
N GLY A 99 -24.68 -4.41 7.19
CA GLY A 99 -23.31 -4.70 6.77
C GLY A 99 -23.16 -5.94 5.88
N LYS A 100 -24.25 -6.68 5.62
CA LYS A 100 -24.28 -7.74 4.62
C LYS A 100 -24.08 -7.12 3.24
N GLN A 101 -23.03 -7.53 2.54
CA GLN A 101 -22.79 -7.16 1.15
C GLN A 101 -24.00 -7.57 0.31
N ILE A 102 -24.80 -6.58 -0.09
CA ILE A 102 -25.81 -6.76 -1.14
C ILE A 102 -25.05 -6.50 -2.43
N SER A 103 -24.64 -7.57 -3.11
CA SER A 103 -24.07 -7.46 -4.45
C SER A 103 -25.12 -6.77 -5.34
N SER A 104 -24.90 -5.50 -5.66
CA SER A 104 -25.63 -4.82 -6.72
C SER A 104 -24.82 -4.99 -7.99
N SER A 105 -25.32 -5.80 -8.93
CA SER A 105 -24.78 -5.79 -10.28
C SER A 105 -25.13 -4.44 -10.93
N VAL A 106 -24.11 -3.61 -11.16
CA VAL A 106 -24.28 -2.40 -11.97
C VAL A 106 -24.35 -2.87 -13.42
N LEU A 107 -25.58 -2.99 -13.94
CA LEU A 107 -25.84 -3.59 -15.26
C LEU A 107 -25.85 -2.58 -16.40
N HIS A 108 -25.81 -1.28 -16.14
CA HIS A 108 -25.93 -0.26 -17.17
C HIS A 108 -25.27 1.06 -16.79
N VAL A 109 -24.72 1.74 -17.80
CA VAL A 109 -24.31 3.15 -17.71
C VAL A 109 -25.24 3.99 -18.57
N SER A 110 -25.60 5.18 -18.09
CA SER A 110 -26.40 6.13 -18.85
C SER A 110 -25.50 6.87 -19.83
N LYS A 111 -25.83 6.82 -21.12
CA LYS A 111 -25.19 7.63 -22.15
C LYS A 111 -25.58 9.11 -22.00
N PRO A 112 -24.82 10.04 -22.61
CA PRO A 112 -25.16 11.46 -22.64
C PRO A 112 -26.55 11.77 -23.26
N ASP A 113 -27.06 10.88 -24.11
CA ASP A 113 -28.39 10.95 -24.73
C ASP A 113 -29.53 10.48 -23.81
N GLY A 114 -29.22 10.04 -22.58
CA GLY A 114 -30.17 9.52 -21.60
C GLY A 114 -30.54 8.04 -21.79
N SER A 115 -30.06 7.38 -22.84
CA SER A 115 -30.26 5.94 -23.06
C SER A 115 -29.35 5.09 -22.18
N LYS A 116 -29.79 3.88 -21.84
CA LYS A 116 -29.00 2.93 -21.05
C LYS A 116 -28.15 2.07 -21.97
N CYS A 117 -26.85 1.99 -21.70
CA CYS A 117 -25.93 1.09 -22.39
C CYS A 117 -25.52 -0.06 -21.48
N THR A 118 -25.64 -1.28 -21.99
CA THR A 118 -25.22 -2.53 -21.33
C THR A 118 -23.98 -3.15 -22.00
N GLU A 119 -23.46 -2.51 -23.05
CA GLU A 119 -22.32 -3.03 -23.81
C GLU A 119 -21.03 -2.87 -23.01
N THR A 120 -20.36 -4.00 -22.74
CA THR A 120 -19.20 -4.04 -21.84
C THR A 120 -18.05 -3.15 -22.31
N ALA A 121 -17.77 -3.11 -23.62
CA ALA A 121 -16.70 -2.29 -24.19
C ALA A 121 -16.98 -0.80 -24.01
N TYR A 122 -18.21 -0.36 -24.28
CA TYR A 122 -18.61 1.04 -24.09
C TYR A 122 -18.55 1.44 -22.61
N VAL A 123 -19.07 0.58 -21.71
CA VAL A 123 -19.00 0.82 -20.26
C VAL A 123 -17.55 0.90 -19.78
N ALA A 124 -16.68 0.02 -20.25
CA ALA A 124 -15.26 0.02 -19.89
C ALA A 124 -14.55 1.31 -20.34
N ASN A 125 -14.77 1.73 -21.59
CA ASN A 125 -14.18 2.96 -22.13
C ASN A 125 -14.69 4.20 -21.40
N LEU A 126 -16.00 4.29 -21.17
CA LEU A 126 -16.58 5.42 -20.43
C LEU A 126 -16.07 5.50 -18.98
N LEU A 127 -15.89 4.35 -18.33
CA LEU A 127 -15.22 4.33 -17.02
C LEU A 127 -13.77 4.79 -17.12
N ALA A 128 -13.03 4.36 -18.16
CA ALA A 128 -11.66 4.78 -18.38
C ALA A 128 -11.56 6.30 -18.59
N ASP A 129 -12.43 6.88 -19.42
CA ASP A 129 -12.49 8.33 -19.69
C ASP A 129 -12.79 9.14 -18.40
N GLU A 130 -13.75 8.66 -17.60
CA GLU A 130 -14.11 9.33 -16.34
C GLU A 130 -12.96 9.22 -15.30
N PHE A 131 -12.28 8.06 -15.25
CA PHE A 131 -11.12 7.89 -14.39
C PHE A 131 -9.93 8.73 -14.85
N GLU A 132 -9.71 8.87 -16.16
CA GLU A 132 -8.70 9.77 -16.71
C GLU A 132 -9.02 11.21 -16.30
N SER A 133 -10.26 11.67 -16.51
CA SER A 133 -10.71 13.00 -16.12
C SER A 133 -10.48 13.29 -14.63
N ASN A 134 -10.89 12.36 -13.75
CA ASN A 134 -10.77 12.51 -12.31
C ASN A 134 -9.34 12.35 -11.79
N SER A 135 -8.51 11.58 -12.49
CA SER A 135 -7.10 11.36 -12.18
C SER A 135 -6.17 12.33 -12.91
N SER A 136 -6.73 13.19 -13.76
CA SER A 136 -5.96 14.17 -14.51
C SER A 136 -5.28 15.15 -13.55
N SER A 137 -4.06 15.57 -13.90
CA SER A 137 -3.31 16.52 -13.09
C SER A 137 -4.07 17.84 -12.85
N ASN A 138 -5.02 18.17 -13.74
CA ASN A 138 -5.87 19.34 -13.66
C ASN A 138 -6.95 19.24 -12.55
N HIS A 139 -7.35 18.04 -12.14
CA HIS A 139 -8.32 17.84 -11.06
C HIS A 139 -7.72 18.09 -9.67
N TYR A 140 -6.40 18.07 -9.54
CA TYR A 140 -5.74 18.34 -8.26
C TYR A 140 -5.79 19.82 -7.88
N SER A 141 -5.76 20.11 -6.58
CA SER A 141 -5.64 21.48 -6.08
C SER A 141 -4.37 22.17 -6.62
N GLN A 142 -4.44 23.49 -6.84
CA GLN A 142 -3.30 24.27 -7.33
C GLN A 142 -2.03 24.12 -6.46
N ALA A 143 -2.21 23.95 -5.15
CA ALA A 143 -1.11 23.72 -4.21
C ALA A 143 -0.42 22.36 -4.48
N PHE A 144 -1.21 21.31 -4.74
CA PHE A 144 -0.70 19.97 -5.02
C PHE A 144 -0.06 19.88 -6.42
N GLN A 145 -0.63 20.54 -7.43
CA GLN A 145 -0.03 20.60 -8.77
C GLN A 145 1.39 21.20 -8.73
N LYS A 146 1.60 22.28 -7.96
CA LYS A 146 2.93 22.88 -7.76
C LYS A 146 3.92 21.91 -7.10
N PHE A 147 3.45 21.13 -6.12
CA PHE A 147 4.25 20.10 -5.48
C PHE A 147 4.63 18.99 -6.46
N LEU A 148 3.65 18.46 -7.20
CA LEU A 148 3.82 17.40 -8.19
C LEU A 148 4.81 17.80 -9.29
N TYR A 149 4.64 19.00 -9.87
CA TYR A 149 5.58 19.54 -10.88
C TYR A 149 7.01 19.65 -10.34
N THR A 150 7.18 20.03 -9.07
CA THR A 150 8.50 20.13 -8.44
C THR A 150 9.11 18.75 -8.22
N ALA A 151 8.29 17.77 -7.81
CA ALA A 151 8.71 16.39 -7.57
C ALA A 151 9.07 15.67 -8.88
N GLU A 152 8.23 15.77 -9.91
CA GLU A 152 8.45 15.14 -11.22
C GLU A 152 9.62 15.75 -12.00
N LYS A 153 9.99 17.00 -11.71
CA LYS A 153 11.18 17.64 -12.29
C LYS A 153 12.48 16.98 -11.84
N GLN A 154 12.49 16.30 -10.69
CA GLN A 154 13.62 15.47 -10.29
C GLN A 154 13.61 14.21 -11.15
N LYS A 155 14.53 14.14 -12.12
CA LYS A 155 14.73 12.90 -12.89
C LYS A 155 15.17 11.81 -11.92
N VAL A 156 14.40 10.74 -11.84
CA VAL A 156 14.81 9.52 -11.15
C VAL A 156 16.02 8.97 -11.90
N ASN A 157 17.15 8.86 -11.20
CA ASN A 157 18.33 8.27 -11.77
C ASN A 157 18.23 6.74 -11.62
N PHE A 158 18.03 6.04 -12.73
CA PHE A 158 18.01 4.58 -12.78
C PHE A 158 19.40 3.99 -13.03
N THR A 159 20.47 4.80 -13.06
CA THR A 159 21.83 4.25 -13.13
C THR A 159 22.12 3.52 -11.83
N SER A 160 22.23 2.21 -11.92
CA SER A 160 22.70 1.35 -10.84
C SER A 160 24.00 0.69 -11.29
N ASP A 161 24.93 0.54 -10.36
CA ASP A 161 26.10 -0.34 -10.51
C ASP A 161 25.76 -1.81 -10.25
N ASN A 162 24.46 -2.11 -10.05
CA ASN A 162 23.89 -3.41 -9.79
C ASN A 162 24.44 -4.05 -8.50
N SER A 163 24.89 -3.22 -7.55
CA SER A 163 25.49 -3.66 -6.28
C SER A 163 24.48 -3.88 -5.15
N GLU A 164 23.19 -3.73 -5.42
CA GLU A 164 22.15 -3.82 -4.40
C GLU A 164 21.96 -5.27 -3.94
N ASP A 165 21.50 -5.42 -2.69
CA ASP A 165 21.32 -6.74 -2.07
C ASP A 165 20.38 -7.65 -2.88
N TYR A 166 19.40 -7.09 -3.59
CA TYR A 166 18.48 -7.86 -4.44
C TYR A 166 19.14 -8.42 -5.71
N ASN A 167 20.30 -7.90 -6.10
CA ASN A 167 21.11 -8.38 -7.22
C ASN A 167 22.17 -9.40 -6.78
N SER A 168 22.28 -9.65 -5.48
CA SER A 168 23.17 -10.68 -4.94
C SER A 168 22.74 -12.08 -5.38
N LEU A 169 23.69 -13.02 -5.37
CA LEU A 169 23.39 -14.41 -5.72
C LEU A 169 22.47 -15.03 -4.70
N PHE A 170 21.60 -15.90 -5.18
CA PHE A 170 20.66 -16.62 -4.36
C PHE A 170 21.43 -17.45 -3.33
N ASN A 171 20.99 -17.40 -2.07
CA ASN A 171 21.62 -18.15 -0.98
C ASN A 171 20.83 -19.42 -0.63
N ILE A 172 21.51 -20.35 0.06
CA ILE A 172 20.90 -21.63 0.43
C ILE A 172 19.68 -21.47 1.36
N THR A 173 19.66 -20.44 2.20
CA THR A 173 18.56 -20.16 3.13
C THR A 173 17.33 -19.67 2.37
N GLU A 174 17.51 -18.80 1.38
CA GLU A 174 16.45 -18.33 0.48
C GLU A 174 15.88 -19.48 -0.34
N LEU A 175 16.72 -20.38 -0.85
CA LEU A 175 16.27 -21.58 -1.56
C LEU A 175 15.39 -22.46 -0.66
N ARG A 176 15.79 -22.68 0.59
CA ARG A 176 14.99 -23.46 1.55
C ARG A 176 13.65 -22.79 1.85
N ILE A 177 13.65 -21.48 2.12
CA ILE A 177 12.42 -20.72 2.41
C ILE A 177 11.49 -20.73 1.19
N ALA A 178 12.03 -20.58 -0.02
CA ALA A 178 11.26 -20.61 -1.26
C ALA A 178 10.60 -21.98 -1.48
N LEU A 179 11.34 -23.08 -1.24
CA LEU A 179 10.81 -24.44 -1.33
C LEU A 179 9.74 -24.72 -0.26
N GLU A 180 9.95 -24.28 0.98
CA GLU A 180 8.97 -24.45 2.07
C GLU A 180 7.65 -23.71 1.79
N ARG A 181 7.74 -22.51 1.20
CA ARG A 181 6.57 -21.69 0.83
C ARG A 181 5.91 -22.11 -0.48
N SER A 182 6.51 -23.04 -1.23
CA SER A 182 5.94 -23.51 -2.49
C SER A 182 4.70 -24.39 -2.24
N ASN A 183 3.63 -24.12 -2.98
CA ASN A 183 2.44 -24.96 -2.95
C ASN A 183 2.65 -26.20 -3.81
N ASP A 184 2.09 -27.34 -3.38
CA ASP A 184 2.13 -28.57 -4.16
C ASP A 184 1.14 -28.49 -5.32
N THR A 185 1.59 -27.91 -6.44
CA THR A 185 0.83 -27.89 -7.69
C THR A 185 1.13 -29.14 -8.53
N ALA A 186 0.30 -29.40 -9.53
CA ALA A 186 0.49 -30.53 -10.45
C ALA A 186 1.91 -30.52 -11.05
N THR A 187 2.49 -31.71 -11.20
CA THR A 187 3.84 -31.90 -11.74
C THR A 187 3.95 -31.34 -13.15
N GLY A 188 5.11 -30.76 -13.47
CA GLY A 188 5.42 -30.32 -14.83
C GLY A 188 5.63 -31.49 -15.79
N PRO A 189 6.02 -31.22 -17.04
CA PRO A 189 6.39 -32.24 -18.04
C PRO A 189 7.59 -33.10 -17.63
N ASP A 190 8.33 -32.67 -16.62
CA ASP A 190 9.43 -33.39 -15.97
C ASP A 190 8.94 -34.45 -14.97
N GLU A 191 7.64 -34.48 -14.67
CA GLU A 191 7.00 -35.38 -13.71
C GLU A 191 7.57 -35.28 -12.28
N VAL A 192 8.28 -34.19 -11.97
CA VAL A 192 8.86 -33.98 -10.63
C VAL A 192 7.85 -33.28 -9.74
N HIS A 193 7.46 -33.95 -8.65
CA HIS A 193 6.58 -33.37 -7.63
C HIS A 193 7.34 -32.47 -6.66
N TYR A 194 6.74 -31.34 -6.27
CA TYR A 194 7.33 -30.35 -5.34
C TYR A 194 7.77 -30.97 -4.01
N GLN A 195 7.06 -32.01 -3.56
CA GLN A 195 7.42 -32.79 -2.38
C GLN A 195 8.83 -33.40 -2.45
N PHE A 196 9.32 -33.78 -3.64
CA PHE A 196 10.68 -34.25 -3.81
C PHE A 196 11.69 -33.11 -3.61
N LEU A 197 11.41 -31.94 -4.15
CA LEU A 197 12.25 -30.75 -3.97
C LEU A 197 12.27 -30.26 -2.52
N LYS A 198 11.16 -30.37 -1.79
CA LYS A 198 11.06 -30.04 -0.36
C LYS A 198 11.88 -30.99 0.54
N HIS A 199 12.08 -32.24 0.12
CA HIS A 199 12.80 -33.25 0.88
C HIS A 199 14.16 -33.64 0.28
N LEU A 200 14.70 -32.80 -0.61
CA LEU A 200 15.99 -33.04 -1.23
C LEU A 200 17.11 -33.02 -0.16
N PRO A 201 18.12 -33.91 -0.24
CA PRO A 201 19.28 -33.85 0.63
C PRO A 201 20.08 -32.55 0.45
N ASP A 202 20.76 -32.11 1.49
CA ASP A 202 21.50 -30.85 1.51
C ASP A 202 22.54 -30.72 0.38
N ASN A 203 23.26 -31.80 0.07
CA ASN A 203 24.23 -31.82 -1.03
C ASN A 203 23.57 -31.58 -2.39
N SER A 204 22.37 -32.12 -2.60
CA SER A 204 21.61 -31.93 -3.83
C SER A 204 21.02 -30.51 -3.92
N LEU A 205 20.64 -29.91 -2.78
CA LEU A 205 20.22 -28.51 -2.73
C LEU A 205 21.36 -27.55 -3.08
N LEU A 206 22.60 -27.85 -2.69
CA LEU A 206 23.77 -27.05 -3.07
C LEU A 206 24.01 -27.09 -4.58
N VAL A 207 23.91 -28.28 -5.20
CA VAL A 207 24.03 -28.39 -6.67
C VAL A 207 22.91 -27.63 -7.38
N LEU A 208 21.68 -27.71 -6.86
CA LEU A 208 20.55 -26.95 -7.41
C LEU A 208 20.76 -25.43 -7.28
N LEU A 209 21.31 -24.98 -6.15
CA LEU A 209 21.67 -23.59 -5.91
C LEU A 209 22.73 -23.11 -6.91
N ASP A 210 23.76 -23.93 -7.16
CA ASP A 210 24.82 -23.62 -8.13
C ASP A 210 24.26 -23.50 -9.55
N ILE A 211 23.30 -24.36 -9.93
CA ILE A 211 22.60 -24.28 -11.23
C ILE A 211 21.82 -22.97 -11.33
N PHE A 212 21.02 -22.61 -10.33
CA PHE A 212 20.23 -21.37 -10.35
C PHE A 212 21.11 -20.12 -10.41
N ASN A 213 22.18 -20.09 -9.61
CA ASN A 213 23.15 -19.00 -9.64
C ASN A 213 23.94 -18.95 -10.96
N GLY A 214 24.18 -20.11 -11.57
CA GLY A 214 24.77 -20.21 -12.91
C GLY A 214 23.86 -19.62 -13.99
N ILE A 215 22.56 -19.90 -13.95
CA ILE A 215 21.56 -19.31 -14.84
C ILE A 215 21.47 -17.80 -14.63
N TRP A 216 21.42 -17.35 -13.36
CA TRP A 216 21.33 -15.94 -13.00
C TRP A 216 22.50 -15.12 -13.56
N LYS A 217 23.72 -15.64 -13.49
CA LYS A 217 24.91 -14.96 -14.02
C LYS A 217 25.00 -14.98 -15.54
N ASN A 218 24.64 -16.10 -16.17
CA ASN A 218 24.92 -16.34 -17.57
C ASN A 218 23.72 -16.07 -18.50
N GLY A 219 22.51 -15.87 -17.95
CA GLY A 219 21.29 -15.62 -18.71
C GLY A 219 20.85 -16.76 -19.62
N CYS A 220 21.52 -17.92 -19.55
CA CYS A 220 21.28 -19.05 -20.44
C CYS A 220 20.40 -20.08 -19.75
N LEU A 221 19.11 -20.07 -20.08
CA LEU A 221 18.19 -21.15 -19.72
C LEU A 221 18.50 -22.35 -20.62
N THR A 222 19.02 -23.43 -20.03
CA THR A 222 19.26 -24.67 -20.79
C THR A 222 17.93 -25.34 -21.11
N GLY A 223 17.45 -25.18 -22.35
CA GLY A 223 16.37 -25.98 -22.93
C GLY A 223 15.13 -25.20 -23.32
N SER A 224 14.82 -25.23 -24.62
CA SER A 224 13.60 -24.76 -25.26
C SER A 224 12.33 -25.26 -24.56
N HIS A 225 11.63 -24.36 -23.87
CA HIS A 225 10.27 -24.57 -23.40
C HIS A 225 9.37 -24.87 -24.60
N HIS A 226 8.94 -26.13 -24.74
CA HIS A 226 7.83 -26.48 -25.62
C HIS A 226 6.54 -25.95 -24.99
N HIS A 227 6.00 -24.87 -25.56
CA HIS A 227 4.64 -24.42 -25.29
C HIS A 227 3.65 -25.53 -25.66
N SER A 228 3.13 -26.25 -24.67
CA SER A 228 1.94 -27.07 -24.85
C SER A 228 0.72 -26.14 -24.84
N HIS A 229 0.24 -25.78 -26.04
CA HIS A 229 -1.10 -25.26 -26.22
C HIS A 229 -2.14 -26.26 -25.71
N ARG A 230 -3.01 -25.81 -24.82
CA ARG A 230 -4.40 -26.28 -24.75
C ARG A 230 -5.31 -25.14 -24.33
#